data_AF-A3V909-F1
#
_entry.id   AF-A3V909-F1
#
_cell.length_a   1.000
_cell.length_b   1.000
_cell.length_c   1.000
_cell.angle_alpha   90.00
_cell.angle_beta   90.00
_cell.angle_gamma   90.00
#
_symmetry.space_group_name_H-M   'P 1'
#
loop_
_entity.id
_entity.type
_entity.pdbx_description
1 polymer ?
#
loop_
_entity_poly.entity_id
_entity_poly.type
_entity_poly.pdbx_seq_one_letter_code
_entity_poly.pdbx_strand_id
1 'polypeptide(L)'
;MSLTAGLDTIVGGAGDDTVSGLVDAQTPASSTLNAADNINGAAGSDTLKITTQGTTAITDATNGAAITNVETVEIRAVSTAGVTLSGANLPGVTLINNNLSTDALTLTNLADTTAIQVTGNGVATNGATTATYVAAATSGELTITGGVTAGAIAVDGTGLTSLSITSSGAANTTGAISTTGTPTAVTINASTALTTTGLTVGANAAAQTLTITGAGTVTLGTLDADFATVTASANTGGVVATLSTLVTGATTGSAGNDTFTTAAVLTTGSVNAGAGTDTLVVAASAQLASATLGAKYTNFETLNVADGVSVDLDNIAGITAVGITAGGAATGVTDLTATQAAAVTMIAGNATTTIGVKGATTVGQIDTVKITYSDGDSTLNEDINGAASNLTLAGVENLEVTSVDAAEIVQSAATSGSLTSVKLFGAGNHSFTTGNMATSNFTLDASGSTGTNTLSAATFATNGVAITGGSGADTITGSGQADVIIGGAGNDTITGGDGTDTVTGGAGADTFAFAAGDNAGADGAAVADIITDFVAGTDKLQFGNTDIVSAQQSAVQAAVTALAAGSTDAQIATAMVAANTTVEGVSFAVFNGNTYVYVETTADALTHVEANGIFIQLTGVTTLPLFATDVIA
;
A
#
# COMPACT_ATOMS: atom_id res chain seq x y z
N MET A 1 52.21 -0.36 -11.28
CA MET A 1 53.14 -1.46 -11.61
C MET A 1 52.38 -2.77 -11.56
N SER A 2 52.63 -3.69 -12.48
CA SER A 2 51.98 -5.00 -12.50
C SER A 2 53.02 -6.07 -12.24
N LEU A 3 52.73 -7.01 -11.34
CA LEU A 3 53.59 -8.14 -11.08
C LEU A 3 53.53 -9.16 -12.23
N THR A 4 54.59 -9.94 -12.36
CA THR A 4 54.72 -11.04 -13.31
C THR A 4 54.53 -12.37 -12.58
N ALA A 5 54.46 -13.49 -13.31
CA ALA A 5 54.42 -14.82 -12.68
C ALA A 5 55.78 -15.26 -12.08
N GLY A 6 56.81 -14.42 -12.19
CA GLY A 6 58.17 -14.70 -11.71
C GLY A 6 58.44 -14.13 -10.32
N LEU A 7 59.73 -14.00 -9.99
CA LEU A 7 60.19 -13.24 -8.83
C LEU A 7 60.13 -11.75 -9.17
N ASP A 8 59.35 -10.99 -8.42
CA ASP A 8 59.31 -9.55 -8.50
C ASP A 8 59.90 -8.88 -7.24
N THR A 9 60.74 -7.86 -7.45
CA THR A 9 61.24 -6.99 -6.37
C THR A 9 60.91 -5.55 -6.74
N ILE A 10 59.83 -5.05 -6.15
CA ILE A 10 59.30 -3.71 -6.41
C ILE A 10 59.65 -2.80 -5.24
N VAL A 11 60.24 -1.65 -5.57
CA VAL A 11 60.44 -0.54 -4.64
C VAL A 11 59.79 0.69 -5.28
N GLY A 12 58.79 1.24 -4.59
CA GLY A 12 58.10 2.47 -5.00
C GLY A 12 59.01 3.69 -5.00
N GLY A 13 58.50 4.75 -5.61
CA GLY A 13 59.07 6.08 -5.63
C GLY A 13 58.78 6.88 -4.37
N ALA A 14 58.77 8.20 -4.51
CA ALA A 14 58.54 9.14 -3.41
C ALA A 14 57.11 9.73 -3.40
N GLY A 15 56.20 9.16 -4.18
CA GLY A 15 54.80 9.55 -4.23
C GLY A 15 53.93 8.30 -4.37
N ASP A 16 52.61 8.49 -4.39
CA ASP A 16 51.64 7.39 -4.32
C ASP A 16 51.79 6.38 -5.46
N ASP A 17 52.22 5.17 -5.10
CA ASP A 17 52.39 4.06 -6.03
C ASP A 17 51.22 3.08 -5.97
N THR A 18 50.99 2.39 -7.09
CA THR A 18 50.02 1.29 -7.16
C THR A 18 50.71 0.06 -7.73
N VAL A 19 50.67 -1.05 -7.00
CA VAL A 19 51.12 -2.38 -7.45
C VAL A 19 49.90 -3.27 -7.64
N SER A 20 49.87 -4.10 -8.68
CA SER A 20 48.75 -4.99 -8.98
C SER A 20 49.22 -6.42 -9.18
N GLY A 21 48.56 -7.36 -8.50
CA GLY A 21 48.84 -8.79 -8.52
C GLY A 21 47.59 -9.65 -8.67
N LEU A 22 47.79 -10.86 -9.19
CA LEU A 22 46.79 -11.91 -9.35
C LEU A 22 47.14 -13.11 -8.47
N VAL A 23 46.17 -13.64 -7.73
CA VAL A 23 46.24 -14.95 -7.08
C VAL A 23 45.20 -15.87 -7.73
N ASP A 24 45.64 -16.90 -8.44
CA ASP A 24 44.77 -17.85 -9.13
C ASP A 24 44.86 -19.24 -8.50
N ALA A 25 43.84 -19.63 -7.75
CA ALA A 25 43.77 -20.93 -7.11
C ALA A 25 43.49 -22.09 -8.08
N GLN A 26 42.92 -21.80 -9.25
CA GLN A 26 42.61 -22.80 -10.27
C GLN A 26 43.84 -23.12 -11.13
N THR A 27 44.64 -22.11 -11.44
CA THR A 27 45.92 -22.23 -12.14
C THR A 27 47.05 -21.53 -11.36
N PRO A 28 47.61 -22.15 -10.30
CA PRO A 28 48.58 -21.49 -9.42
C PRO A 28 49.80 -20.89 -10.14
N ALA A 29 50.25 -21.53 -11.22
CA ALA A 29 51.35 -21.03 -12.06
C ALA A 29 51.04 -19.72 -12.81
N SER A 30 49.76 -19.32 -12.90
CA SER A 30 49.31 -18.05 -13.47
C SER A 30 49.24 -16.93 -12.44
N SER A 31 49.45 -17.23 -11.15
CA SER A 31 49.49 -16.21 -10.10
C SER A 31 50.67 -15.29 -10.35
N THR A 32 50.43 -13.98 -10.28
CA THR A 32 51.48 -12.96 -10.36
C THR A 32 51.86 -12.39 -9.00
N LEU A 33 51.09 -12.67 -7.94
CA LEU A 33 51.49 -12.41 -6.57
C LEU A 33 51.80 -13.73 -5.87
N ASN A 34 53.02 -13.91 -5.39
CA ASN A 34 53.51 -15.14 -4.79
C ASN A 34 54.56 -14.92 -3.69
N ALA A 35 54.91 -15.98 -2.97
CA ALA A 35 55.80 -15.92 -1.81
C ALA A 35 57.25 -15.50 -2.09
N ALA A 36 57.68 -15.51 -3.36
CA ALA A 36 58.99 -14.99 -3.73
C ALA A 36 59.00 -13.45 -3.82
N ASP A 37 57.84 -12.83 -4.00
CA ASP A 37 57.75 -11.39 -4.28
C ASP A 37 58.05 -10.53 -3.06
N ASN A 38 58.74 -9.42 -3.30
CA ASN A 38 59.04 -8.40 -2.31
C ASN A 38 58.55 -7.03 -2.80
N ILE A 39 57.57 -6.48 -2.09
CA ILE A 39 56.87 -5.24 -2.43
C ILE A 39 57.12 -4.22 -1.31
N ASN A 40 57.72 -3.10 -1.67
CA ASN A 40 57.94 -1.96 -0.79
C ASN A 40 57.37 -0.71 -1.46
N GLY A 41 56.32 -0.09 -0.91
CA GLY A 41 55.75 1.15 -1.48
C GLY A 41 56.65 2.38 -1.31
N ALA A 42 57.62 2.33 -0.39
CA ALA A 42 58.53 3.41 -0.06
C ALA A 42 57.84 4.60 0.61
N ALA A 43 57.84 5.80 0.01
CA ALA A 43 57.27 6.99 0.62
C ALA A 43 56.09 7.48 -0.22
N GLY A 44 54.93 7.66 0.40
CA GLY A 44 53.69 8.01 -0.29
C GLY A 44 52.51 7.41 0.45
N SER A 45 51.33 7.47 -0.17
CA SER A 45 50.18 6.64 0.18
C SER A 45 50.07 5.52 -0.84
N ASP A 46 50.64 4.37 -0.53
CA ASP A 46 50.84 3.31 -1.52
C ASP A 46 49.72 2.27 -1.50
N THR A 47 49.38 1.75 -2.68
CA THR A 47 48.27 0.81 -2.89
C THR A 47 48.73 -0.52 -3.48
N LEU A 48 48.36 -1.63 -2.83
CA LEU A 48 48.44 -2.97 -3.41
C LEU A 48 47.05 -3.44 -3.84
N LYS A 49 46.86 -3.66 -5.14
CA LYS A 49 45.65 -4.26 -5.71
C LYS A 49 45.84 -5.76 -5.87
N ILE A 50 44.95 -6.55 -5.28
CA ILE A 50 44.96 -8.01 -5.35
C ILE A 50 43.65 -8.44 -6.01
N THR A 51 43.75 -9.05 -7.19
CA THR A 51 42.64 -9.80 -7.78
C THR A 51 42.81 -11.26 -7.44
N THR A 52 41.75 -11.92 -6.98
CA THR A 52 41.78 -13.36 -6.73
C THR A 52 40.74 -14.08 -7.57
N GLN A 53 41.08 -15.27 -8.05
CA GLN A 53 40.19 -16.08 -8.87
C GLN A 53 40.38 -17.57 -8.64
N GLY A 54 39.41 -18.37 -9.08
CA GLY A 54 39.46 -19.82 -9.04
C GLY A 54 38.32 -20.45 -8.23
N THR A 55 38.36 -21.78 -8.12
CA THR A 55 37.30 -22.61 -7.53
C THR A 55 37.65 -23.22 -6.18
N THR A 56 38.86 -22.95 -5.68
CA THR A 56 39.34 -23.41 -4.38
C THR A 56 39.56 -22.21 -3.47
N ALA A 57 39.35 -22.39 -2.16
CA ALA A 57 39.51 -21.34 -1.17
C ALA A 57 40.95 -20.82 -1.16
N ILE A 58 41.11 -19.49 -1.11
CA ILE A 58 42.41 -18.84 -0.96
C ILE A 58 42.57 -18.49 0.51
N THR A 59 43.48 -19.17 1.20
CA THR A 59 43.67 -19.01 2.66
C THR A 59 44.57 -17.83 3.03
N ASP A 60 45.28 -17.26 2.06
CA ASP A 60 46.09 -16.05 2.23
C ASP A 60 46.18 -15.28 0.90
N ALA A 61 45.51 -14.13 0.82
CA ALA A 61 45.46 -13.30 -0.38
C ALA A 61 46.79 -12.61 -0.71
N THR A 62 47.73 -12.50 0.24
CA THR A 62 49.10 -12.04 -0.10
C THR A 62 49.91 -13.15 -0.76
N ASN A 63 49.43 -14.40 -0.71
CA ASN A 63 50.11 -15.60 -1.20
C ASN A 63 51.55 -15.72 -0.66
N GLY A 64 51.77 -15.27 0.58
CA GLY A 64 53.08 -15.29 1.25
C GLY A 64 54.07 -14.21 0.82
N ALA A 65 53.69 -13.25 -0.03
CA ALA A 65 54.57 -12.16 -0.46
C ALA A 65 55.01 -11.27 0.71
N ALA A 66 56.24 -10.75 0.65
CA ALA A 66 56.72 -9.76 1.61
C ALA A 66 56.22 -8.36 1.22
N ILE A 67 55.41 -7.75 2.08
CA ILE A 67 54.77 -6.44 1.83
C ILE A 67 55.19 -5.47 2.94
N THR A 68 55.72 -4.30 2.56
CA THR A 68 56.17 -3.24 3.47
C THR A 68 55.84 -1.87 2.92
N ASN A 69 55.61 -0.88 3.80
CA ASN A 69 55.28 0.51 3.42
C ASN A 69 54.15 0.55 2.37
N VAL A 70 53.05 -0.14 2.64
CA VAL A 70 51.83 -0.09 1.83
C VAL A 70 50.71 0.27 2.79
N GLU A 71 49.99 1.34 2.49
CA GLU A 71 48.93 1.86 3.38
C GLU A 71 47.56 1.34 2.98
N THR A 72 47.34 1.10 1.68
CA THR A 72 46.05 0.63 1.15
C THR A 72 46.19 -0.73 0.47
N VAL A 73 45.30 -1.66 0.81
CA VAL A 73 45.12 -2.90 0.06
C VAL A 73 43.72 -2.91 -0.56
N GLU A 74 43.65 -3.03 -1.88
CA GLU A 74 42.40 -3.17 -2.62
C GLU A 74 42.24 -4.63 -3.05
N ILE A 75 41.21 -5.31 -2.57
CA ILE A 75 40.92 -6.70 -2.92
C ILE A 75 39.69 -6.76 -3.81
N ARG A 76 39.84 -7.46 -4.93
CA ARG A 76 38.74 -7.91 -5.78
C ARG A 76 38.72 -9.43 -5.81
N ALA A 77 37.90 -10.03 -4.94
CA ALA A 77 37.74 -11.47 -4.83
C ALA A 77 36.62 -11.98 -5.74
N VAL A 78 37.01 -12.64 -6.83
CA VAL A 78 36.12 -13.28 -7.81
C VAL A 78 36.30 -14.80 -7.83
N SER A 79 36.83 -15.38 -6.76
CA SER A 79 36.80 -16.83 -6.53
C SER A 79 35.37 -17.33 -6.24
N THR A 80 35.19 -18.64 -6.08
CA THR A 80 33.88 -19.25 -5.75
C THR A 80 33.90 -20.06 -4.45
N ALA A 81 34.89 -19.83 -3.59
CA ALA A 81 35.17 -20.68 -2.43
C ALA A 81 35.68 -19.91 -1.19
N GLY A 82 35.65 -18.58 -1.21
CA GLY A 82 36.11 -17.68 -0.16
C GLY A 82 37.59 -17.29 -0.27
N VAL A 83 37.90 -16.09 0.21
CA VAL A 83 39.25 -15.51 0.27
C VAL A 83 39.55 -15.06 1.69
N THR A 84 40.71 -15.42 2.21
CA THR A 84 41.21 -14.93 3.49
C THR A 84 42.41 -14.01 3.27
N LEU A 85 42.45 -12.88 3.98
CA LEU A 85 43.61 -12.00 4.09
C LEU A 85 43.95 -11.80 5.57
N SER A 86 45.22 -11.94 5.94
CA SER A 86 45.68 -11.66 7.30
C SER A 86 46.37 -10.30 7.39
N GLY A 87 45.89 -9.42 8.27
CA GLY A 87 46.54 -8.17 8.62
C GLY A 87 47.93 -8.36 9.23
N ALA A 88 48.23 -9.54 9.79
CA ALA A 88 49.57 -9.88 10.27
C ALA A 88 50.62 -9.91 9.12
N ASN A 89 50.17 -10.13 7.89
CA ASN A 89 51.01 -10.10 6.69
C ASN A 89 51.10 -8.70 6.05
N LEU A 90 50.44 -7.70 6.65
CA LEU A 90 50.25 -6.37 6.09
C LEU A 90 50.64 -5.27 7.11
N PRO A 91 51.91 -5.22 7.56
CA PRO A 91 52.35 -4.22 8.51
C PRO A 91 52.23 -2.81 7.91
N GLY A 92 51.57 -1.91 8.65
CA GLY A 92 51.40 -0.51 8.24
C GLY A 92 50.16 -0.21 7.40
N VAL A 93 49.40 -1.23 6.98
CA VAL A 93 48.15 -1.03 6.24
C VAL A 93 47.10 -0.35 7.12
N THR A 94 46.61 0.80 6.66
CA THR A 94 45.57 1.60 7.31
C THR A 94 44.21 1.45 6.63
N LEU A 95 44.16 0.94 5.40
CA LEU A 95 42.90 0.70 4.70
C LEU A 95 42.92 -0.63 3.94
N ILE A 96 41.91 -1.47 4.18
CA ILE A 96 41.60 -2.61 3.31
C ILE A 96 40.26 -2.33 2.63
N ASN A 97 40.28 -2.17 1.30
CA ASN A 97 39.11 -1.95 0.48
C ASN A 97 38.69 -3.26 -0.21
N ASN A 98 37.57 -3.82 0.20
CA ASN A 98 36.83 -4.82 -0.55
C ASN A 98 36.13 -4.15 -1.73
N ASN A 99 36.77 -4.18 -2.90
CA ASN A 99 36.29 -3.53 -4.11
C ASN A 99 35.64 -4.53 -5.07
N LEU A 100 34.29 -4.55 -5.09
CA LEU A 100 33.49 -5.38 -6.00
C LEU A 100 33.82 -6.88 -5.93
N SER A 101 34.16 -7.40 -4.75
CA SER A 101 34.36 -8.84 -4.56
C SER A 101 33.03 -9.56 -4.57
N THR A 102 32.80 -10.46 -5.53
CA THR A 102 31.58 -11.27 -5.62
C THR A 102 31.60 -12.50 -4.71
N ASP A 103 32.79 -12.90 -4.24
CA ASP A 103 32.97 -13.99 -3.26
C ASP A 103 33.05 -13.46 -1.82
N ALA A 104 32.93 -14.35 -0.84
CA ALA A 104 33.14 -14.01 0.56
C ALA A 104 34.61 -13.64 0.85
N LEU A 105 34.81 -12.55 1.58
CA LEU A 105 36.12 -12.06 2.02
C LEU A 105 36.22 -12.12 3.55
N THR A 106 37.23 -12.82 4.05
CA THR A 106 37.57 -12.91 5.47
C THR A 106 38.89 -12.21 5.74
N LEU A 107 38.87 -11.17 6.57
CA LEU A 107 40.02 -10.42 7.03
C LEU A 107 40.29 -10.81 8.49
N THR A 108 41.53 -11.16 8.82
CA THR A 108 41.90 -11.59 10.18
C THR A 108 43.08 -10.80 10.72
N ASN A 109 43.25 -10.77 12.04
CA ASN A 109 44.39 -10.12 12.71
C ASN A 109 44.58 -8.64 12.33
N LEU A 110 43.47 -7.90 12.21
CA LEU A 110 43.50 -6.48 11.87
C LEU A 110 43.96 -5.63 13.06
N ALA A 111 44.81 -4.63 12.81
CA ALA A 111 45.20 -3.64 13.80
C ALA A 111 44.10 -2.60 13.99
N ASP A 112 44.12 -1.88 15.12
CA ASP A 112 43.18 -0.79 15.42
C ASP A 112 43.24 0.37 14.41
N THR A 113 44.39 0.57 13.77
CA THR A 113 44.60 1.57 12.72
C THR A 113 44.09 1.17 11.34
N THR A 114 43.59 -0.06 11.16
CA THR A 114 43.14 -0.56 9.86
C THR A 114 41.64 -0.36 9.69
N ALA A 115 41.23 0.54 8.82
CA ALA A 115 39.85 0.71 8.41
C ALA A 115 39.46 -0.31 7.32
N ILE A 116 38.19 -0.70 7.32
CA ILE A 116 37.60 -1.55 6.29
C ILE A 116 36.70 -0.71 5.39
N GLN A 117 36.84 -0.87 4.08
CA GLN A 117 35.95 -0.28 3.10
C GLN A 117 35.32 -1.38 2.24
N VAL A 118 34.02 -1.24 1.94
CA VAL A 118 33.31 -2.04 0.95
C VAL A 118 32.85 -1.09 -0.15
N THR A 119 33.37 -1.30 -1.35
CA THR A 119 33.08 -0.48 -2.53
C THR A 119 32.21 -1.24 -3.51
N GLY A 120 31.12 -0.60 -3.93
CA GLY A 120 30.15 -1.07 -4.92
C GLY A 120 30.16 -0.21 -6.19
N ASN A 121 29.24 -0.53 -7.10
CA ASN A 121 29.03 0.23 -8.34
C ASN A 121 27.55 0.37 -8.75
N GLY A 122 26.62 0.04 -7.85
CA GLY A 122 25.18 0.04 -8.09
C GLY A 122 24.66 -1.12 -8.93
N VAL A 123 25.51 -2.07 -9.34
CA VAL A 123 25.13 -3.18 -10.24
C VAL A 123 25.55 -4.54 -9.70
N ALA A 124 26.80 -4.68 -9.27
CA ALA A 124 27.33 -5.95 -8.77
C ALA A 124 26.93 -6.17 -7.30
N THR A 125 26.67 -7.43 -6.95
CA THR A 125 26.48 -7.84 -5.55
C THR A 125 27.83 -8.28 -4.97
N ASN A 126 28.28 -7.58 -3.93
CA ASN A 126 29.45 -7.97 -3.17
C ASN A 126 29.10 -9.18 -2.27
N GLY A 127 30.02 -10.13 -2.14
CA GLY A 127 29.93 -11.22 -1.19
C GLY A 127 29.99 -10.73 0.27
N ALA A 128 29.79 -11.65 1.20
CA ALA A 128 29.90 -11.34 2.63
C ALA A 128 31.32 -10.90 3.00
N THR A 129 31.45 -9.97 3.94
CA THR A 129 32.75 -9.52 4.45
C THR A 129 32.82 -9.78 5.95
N THR A 130 33.82 -10.51 6.41
CA THR A 130 34.10 -10.72 7.83
C THR A 130 35.45 -10.12 8.14
N ALA A 131 35.53 -9.18 9.08
CA ALA A 131 36.76 -8.52 9.49
C ALA A 131 36.99 -8.71 10.98
N THR A 132 38.05 -9.42 11.36
CA THR A 132 38.38 -9.70 12.76
C THR A 132 39.64 -8.97 13.19
N TYR A 133 39.47 -8.03 14.11
CA TYR A 133 40.53 -7.28 14.76
C TYR A 133 41.23 -8.07 15.85
N VAL A 134 42.50 -7.75 16.11
CA VAL A 134 43.27 -8.31 17.22
C VAL A 134 42.69 -7.88 18.57
N ALA A 135 42.92 -8.67 19.62
CA ALA A 135 42.38 -8.40 20.95
C ALA A 135 42.80 -7.05 21.56
N ALA A 136 43.92 -6.47 21.11
CA ALA A 136 44.39 -5.17 21.56
C ALA A 136 43.65 -4.00 20.89
N ALA A 137 42.95 -4.22 19.79
CA ALA A 137 42.24 -3.18 19.09
C ALA A 137 40.97 -2.79 19.83
N THR A 138 40.77 -1.48 20.00
CA THR A 138 39.63 -0.92 20.75
C THR A 138 38.56 -0.29 19.86
N SER A 139 38.87 -0.04 18.59
CA SER A 139 37.98 0.62 17.64
C SER A 139 37.97 -0.11 16.31
N GLY A 140 36.78 -0.32 15.75
CA GLY A 140 36.59 -0.78 14.37
C GLY A 140 36.02 0.33 13.50
N GLU A 141 36.42 0.38 12.23
CA GLU A 141 35.94 1.35 11.25
C GLU A 141 35.50 0.64 9.96
N LEU A 142 34.26 0.91 9.54
CA LEU A 142 33.65 0.39 8.33
C LEU A 142 33.13 1.52 7.45
N THR A 143 33.56 1.58 6.20
CA THR A 143 33.02 2.47 5.16
C THR A 143 32.32 1.65 4.09
N ILE A 144 31.12 2.05 3.71
CA ILE A 144 30.30 1.44 2.65
C ILE A 144 30.06 2.54 1.61
N THR A 145 30.49 2.32 0.37
CA THR A 145 30.48 3.41 -0.63
C THR A 145 30.30 2.95 -2.07
N GLY A 146 29.77 3.84 -2.92
CA GLY A 146 29.68 3.63 -4.36
C GLY A 146 28.46 2.86 -4.85
N GLY A 147 27.43 2.66 -4.02
CA GLY A 147 26.23 1.92 -4.40
C GLY A 147 26.39 0.43 -4.16
N VAL A 148 26.72 0.07 -2.93
CA VAL A 148 26.93 -1.33 -2.52
C VAL A 148 25.60 -2.06 -2.50
N THR A 149 25.56 -3.27 -3.07
CA THR A 149 24.64 -4.33 -2.64
C THR A 149 25.50 -5.45 -2.12
N ALA A 150 25.45 -5.79 -0.83
CA ALA A 150 26.34 -6.78 -0.22
C ALA A 150 25.60 -7.82 0.61
N GLY A 151 26.27 -8.97 0.82
CA GLY A 151 25.92 -9.91 1.90
C GLY A 151 26.10 -9.32 3.30
N ALA A 152 26.12 -10.17 4.32
CA ALA A 152 26.38 -9.73 5.70
C ALA A 152 27.81 -9.16 5.84
N ILE A 153 27.95 -8.17 6.74
CA ILE A 153 29.24 -7.57 7.08
C ILE A 153 29.47 -7.73 8.58
N ALA A 154 30.47 -8.52 8.97
CA ALA A 154 30.87 -8.68 10.37
C ALA A 154 32.16 -7.90 10.65
N VAL A 155 32.15 -7.06 11.69
CA VAL A 155 33.30 -6.30 12.18
C VAL A 155 33.59 -6.73 13.60
N ASP A 156 34.40 -7.77 13.74
CA ASP A 156 34.60 -8.54 14.96
C ASP A 156 35.88 -8.16 15.70
N GLY A 157 35.89 -8.35 17.01
CA GLY A 157 37.07 -8.20 17.84
C GLY A 157 36.72 -8.12 19.32
N THR A 158 37.32 -8.98 20.14
CA THR A 158 36.99 -9.08 21.57
C THR A 158 37.39 -7.84 22.37
N GLY A 159 38.28 -7.00 21.83
CA GLY A 159 38.72 -5.74 22.45
C GLY A 159 37.92 -4.51 22.01
N LEU A 160 37.03 -4.64 21.02
CA LEU A 160 36.32 -3.50 20.44
C LEU A 160 35.35 -2.88 21.46
N THR A 161 35.60 -1.61 21.77
CA THR A 161 34.74 -0.76 22.61
C THR A 161 33.99 0.29 21.79
N SER A 162 34.39 0.51 20.54
CA SER A 162 33.67 1.35 19.59
C SER A 162 33.64 0.78 18.17
N LEU A 163 32.58 1.13 17.43
CA LEU A 163 32.44 0.84 16.01
C LEU A 163 31.93 2.09 15.28
N SER A 164 32.63 2.51 14.23
CA SER A 164 32.20 3.58 13.33
C SER A 164 31.79 3.00 11.98
N ILE A 165 30.61 3.37 11.48
CA ILE A 165 30.06 2.93 10.20
C ILE A 165 29.77 4.19 9.36
N THR A 166 30.32 4.27 8.16
CA THR A 166 30.09 5.37 7.23
C THR A 166 29.39 4.87 5.97
N SER A 167 28.29 5.51 5.56
CA SER A 167 27.64 5.30 4.26
C SER A 167 27.80 6.53 3.38
N SER A 168 28.31 6.35 2.16
CA SER A 168 28.58 7.45 1.22
C SER A 168 28.44 7.07 -0.25
N GLY A 169 28.56 8.05 -1.14
CA GLY A 169 28.49 7.85 -2.59
C GLY A 169 27.05 7.75 -3.10
N ALA A 170 26.62 6.54 -3.46
CA ALA A 170 25.22 6.24 -3.82
C ALA A 170 24.50 5.55 -2.65
N ALA A 171 23.22 5.19 -2.82
CA ALA A 171 22.49 4.44 -1.81
C ALA A 171 23.11 3.04 -1.65
N ASN A 172 23.32 2.61 -0.40
CA ASN A 172 23.99 1.36 -0.08
C ASN A 172 23.03 0.40 0.63
N THR A 173 23.08 -0.87 0.24
CA THR A 173 22.30 -1.97 0.81
C THR A 173 23.22 -3.11 1.21
N THR A 174 23.08 -3.61 2.43
CA THR A 174 23.85 -4.74 2.95
C THR A 174 22.93 -5.77 3.60
N GLY A 175 23.44 -6.99 3.80
CA GLY A 175 22.89 -7.88 4.82
C GLY A 175 23.04 -7.30 6.23
N ALA A 176 22.96 -8.16 7.24
CA ALA A 176 23.15 -7.74 8.62
C ALA A 176 24.57 -7.18 8.82
N ILE A 177 24.68 -6.08 9.55
CA ILE A 177 25.95 -5.61 10.08
C ILE A 177 26.06 -6.10 11.52
N SER A 178 27.16 -6.77 11.86
CA SER A 178 27.32 -7.34 13.20
C SER A 178 28.71 -7.13 13.77
N THR A 179 28.82 -7.19 15.10
CA THR A 179 30.09 -7.30 15.80
C THR A 179 29.97 -8.27 16.97
N THR A 180 30.95 -9.15 17.13
CA THR A 180 31.15 -10.01 18.31
C THR A 180 31.87 -9.30 19.46
N GLY A 181 32.36 -8.08 19.24
CA GLY A 181 32.84 -7.22 20.31
C GLY A 181 31.69 -6.70 21.17
N THR A 182 32.02 -6.05 22.28
CA THR A 182 31.03 -5.46 23.20
C THR A 182 31.14 -3.93 23.18
N PRO A 183 30.88 -3.27 22.03
CA PRO A 183 31.10 -1.84 21.90
C PRO A 183 30.20 -1.07 22.88
N THR A 184 30.76 -0.12 23.62
CA THR A 184 29.94 0.81 24.39
C THR A 184 29.32 1.88 23.49
N ALA A 185 29.89 2.13 22.31
CA ALA A 185 29.42 3.12 21.36
C ALA A 185 29.50 2.63 19.90
N VAL A 186 28.38 2.71 19.19
CA VAL A 186 28.30 2.51 17.73
C VAL A 186 27.85 3.83 17.09
N THR A 187 28.57 4.29 16.07
CA THR A 187 28.21 5.49 15.31
C THR A 187 27.94 5.14 13.85
N ILE A 188 26.81 5.61 13.31
CA ILE A 188 26.52 5.61 11.88
C ILE A 188 26.58 7.04 11.36
N ASN A 189 27.40 7.29 10.35
CA ASN A 189 27.42 8.52 9.58
C ASN A 189 26.97 8.24 8.15
N ALA A 190 25.68 8.49 7.89
CA ALA A 190 25.05 8.22 6.60
C ALA A 190 24.94 9.51 5.79
N SER A 191 25.92 9.79 4.94
CA SER A 191 25.81 10.89 3.96
C SER A 191 24.87 10.53 2.80
N THR A 192 24.76 9.23 2.48
CA THR A 192 23.77 8.64 1.59
C THR A 192 23.03 7.50 2.27
N ALA A 193 21.90 7.09 1.70
CA ALA A 193 21.04 6.07 2.29
C ALA A 193 21.81 4.78 2.62
N LEU A 194 21.54 4.21 3.79
CA LEU A 194 22.06 2.93 4.24
C LEU A 194 20.89 2.03 4.62
N THR A 195 20.75 0.90 3.93
CA THR A 195 19.76 -0.13 4.23
C THR A 195 20.47 -1.40 4.68
N THR A 196 20.23 -1.84 5.91
CA THR A 196 20.76 -3.10 6.44
C THR A 196 19.63 -3.96 6.97
N THR A 197 19.75 -5.28 6.88
CA THR A 197 18.73 -6.19 7.42
C THR A 197 18.75 -6.31 8.94
N GLY A 198 19.71 -5.66 9.60
CA GLY A 198 19.90 -5.68 11.06
C GLY A 198 21.23 -5.06 11.46
N LEU A 199 21.29 -4.61 12.72
CA LEU A 199 22.51 -4.18 13.38
C LEU A 199 22.59 -4.88 14.74
N THR A 200 23.56 -5.79 14.89
CA THR A 200 23.72 -6.63 16.08
C THR A 200 25.09 -6.38 16.72
N VAL A 201 25.12 -6.31 18.04
CA VAL A 201 26.34 -6.09 18.84
C VAL A 201 26.50 -7.20 19.86
N GLY A 202 27.71 -7.46 20.33
CA GLY A 202 27.93 -8.44 21.39
C GLY A 202 27.37 -7.94 22.72
N ALA A 203 26.78 -8.86 23.49
CA ALA A 203 26.17 -8.55 24.78
C ALA A 203 27.15 -7.88 25.75
N ASN A 204 26.73 -6.76 26.34
CA ASN A 204 27.54 -5.97 27.27
C ASN A 204 26.75 -5.66 28.55
N ALA A 205 27.38 -5.77 29.70
CA ALA A 205 26.80 -5.33 30.97
C ALA A 205 26.70 -3.79 31.06
N ALA A 206 27.56 -3.07 30.33
CA ALA A 206 27.48 -1.63 30.19
C ALA A 206 26.44 -1.24 29.14
N ALA A 207 25.77 -0.11 29.37
CA ALA A 207 24.81 0.45 28.42
C ALA A 207 25.49 0.79 27.08
N GLN A 208 25.02 0.17 26.00
CA GLN A 208 25.52 0.46 24.65
C GLN A 208 24.72 1.61 24.03
N THR A 209 25.40 2.50 23.32
CA THR A 209 24.78 3.65 22.65
C THR A 209 24.93 3.56 21.13
N LEU A 210 23.84 3.78 20.40
CA LEU A 210 23.84 3.98 18.95
C LEU A 210 23.64 5.46 18.63
N THR A 211 24.55 6.07 17.88
CA THR A 211 24.43 7.44 17.36
C THR A 211 24.30 7.42 15.84
N ILE A 212 23.33 8.13 15.29
CA ILE A 212 23.10 8.21 13.83
C ILE A 212 23.16 9.68 13.40
N THR A 213 23.93 9.94 12.35
CA THR A 213 24.17 11.29 11.80
C THR A 213 24.13 11.27 10.28
N GLY A 214 24.10 12.45 9.65
CA GLY A 214 24.17 12.60 8.19
C GLY A 214 22.81 12.84 7.52
N ALA A 215 22.80 12.94 6.20
CA ALA A 215 21.61 13.32 5.43
C ALA A 215 20.88 12.13 4.76
N GLY A 216 21.50 10.96 4.72
CA GLY A 216 20.91 9.75 4.17
C GLY A 216 19.95 9.09 5.15
N THR A 217 18.88 8.50 4.63
CA THR A 217 17.98 7.64 5.39
C THR A 217 18.72 6.40 5.88
N VAL A 218 18.49 6.00 7.13
CA VAL A 218 19.10 4.81 7.74
C VAL A 218 18.01 3.80 8.06
N THR A 219 17.97 2.72 7.30
CA THR A 219 17.08 1.59 7.55
C THR A 219 17.86 0.49 8.28
N LEU A 220 17.45 0.26 9.51
CA LEU A 220 17.93 -0.80 10.39
C LEU A 220 16.81 -1.84 10.47
N GLY A 221 17.14 -3.12 10.46
CA GLY A 221 16.14 -4.17 10.74
C GLY A 221 15.66 -4.12 12.20
N THR A 222 15.67 -5.25 12.89
CA THR A 222 15.47 -5.26 14.34
C THR A 222 16.71 -4.69 15.03
N LEU A 223 16.50 -3.66 15.86
CA LEU A 223 17.54 -3.14 16.74
C LEU A 223 17.91 -4.20 17.77
N ASP A 224 19.20 -4.28 18.07
CA ASP A 224 19.69 -5.10 19.17
C ASP A 224 19.09 -4.66 20.51
N ALA A 225 18.76 -5.64 21.36
CA ALA A 225 18.25 -5.39 22.71
C ALA A 225 19.29 -4.73 23.62
N ASP A 226 20.57 -4.86 23.28
CA ASP A 226 21.64 -4.30 24.08
C ASP A 226 21.87 -2.79 23.86
N PHE A 227 21.26 -2.19 22.83
CA PHE A 227 21.25 -0.73 22.68
C PHE A 227 20.32 -0.10 23.73
N ALA A 228 20.93 0.39 24.80
CA ALA A 228 20.21 1.10 25.86
C ALA A 228 19.74 2.49 25.40
N THR A 229 20.55 3.17 24.59
CA THR A 229 20.24 4.51 24.07
C THR A 229 20.48 4.56 22.57
N VAL A 230 19.52 5.12 21.84
CA VAL A 230 19.63 5.43 20.41
C VAL A 230 19.41 6.93 20.22
N THR A 231 20.30 7.60 19.49
CA THR A 231 20.19 9.04 19.23
C THR A 231 20.48 9.34 17.76
N ALA A 232 19.43 9.74 17.03
CA ALA A 232 19.51 10.09 15.62
C ALA A 232 19.22 11.57 15.34
N SER A 233 19.13 12.42 16.36
CA SER A 233 18.72 13.84 16.22
C SER A 233 19.63 14.71 15.33
N ALA A 234 20.82 14.21 14.97
CA ALA A 234 21.75 14.86 14.04
C ALA A 234 21.71 14.23 12.62
N ASN A 235 20.80 13.30 12.39
CA ASN A 235 20.44 12.81 11.07
C ASN A 235 19.24 13.61 10.53
N THR A 236 19.25 13.93 9.24
CA THR A 236 18.16 14.66 8.57
C THR A 236 17.48 13.83 7.49
N GLY A 237 17.88 12.56 7.33
CA GLY A 237 17.41 11.67 6.27
C GLY A 237 16.27 10.74 6.69
N GLY A 238 16.01 10.58 7.99
CA GLY A 238 15.04 9.62 8.53
C GLY A 238 15.71 8.33 9.02
N VAL A 239 15.12 7.72 10.04
CA VAL A 239 15.46 6.37 10.53
C VAL A 239 14.26 5.45 10.35
N VAL A 240 14.50 4.28 9.78
CA VAL A 240 13.52 3.20 9.73
C VAL A 240 14.05 2.05 10.57
N ALA A 241 13.33 1.62 11.60
CA ALA A 241 13.78 0.55 12.48
C ALA A 241 12.64 -0.26 13.12
N THR A 242 12.86 -1.55 13.32
CA THR A 242 12.04 -2.32 14.27
C THR A 242 12.70 -2.23 15.64
N LEU A 243 11.96 -1.78 16.65
CA LEU A 243 12.43 -1.72 18.03
C LEU A 243 12.79 -3.14 18.52
N SER A 244 13.68 -3.23 19.50
CA SER A 244 14.01 -4.51 20.10
C SER A 244 12.89 -4.98 21.05
N THR A 245 12.95 -6.22 21.51
CA THR A 245 12.04 -6.72 22.56
C THR A 245 12.31 -6.11 23.93
N LEU A 246 13.39 -5.34 24.08
CA LEU A 246 13.80 -4.71 25.32
C LEU A 246 14.45 -3.36 25.04
N VAL A 247 13.68 -2.30 25.14
CA VAL A 247 14.21 -0.93 25.14
C VAL A 247 14.27 -0.46 26.60
N THR A 248 15.49 -0.28 27.10
CA THR A 248 15.73 0.08 28.51
C THR A 248 15.88 1.59 28.73
N GLY A 249 16.45 2.30 27.77
CA GLY A 249 16.64 3.75 27.80
C GLY A 249 15.86 4.49 26.72
N ALA A 250 16.41 5.62 26.25
CA ALA A 250 15.74 6.51 25.32
C ALA A 250 16.16 6.21 23.86
N THR A 251 15.17 6.11 22.98
CA THR A 251 15.35 6.15 21.52
C THR A 251 14.85 7.49 21.02
N THR A 252 15.73 8.28 20.42
CA THR A 252 15.37 9.54 19.76
C THR A 252 15.65 9.39 18.26
N GLY A 253 14.62 9.54 17.44
CA GLY A 253 14.72 9.55 15.99
C GLY A 253 15.36 10.84 15.46
N SER A 254 15.15 11.09 14.18
CA SER A 254 15.90 12.07 13.40
C SER A 254 15.17 13.42 13.28
N ALA A 255 15.64 14.27 12.38
CA ALA A 255 14.91 15.45 11.91
C ALA A 255 14.22 15.23 10.55
N GLY A 256 14.38 14.05 9.95
CA GLY A 256 13.65 13.60 8.76
C GLY A 256 12.43 12.75 9.14
N ASN A 257 11.79 12.11 8.16
CA ASN A 257 10.65 11.24 8.46
C ASN A 257 11.12 9.88 8.97
N ASP A 258 10.79 9.58 10.22
CA ASP A 258 11.15 8.36 10.90
C ASP A 258 10.02 7.31 10.83
N THR A 259 10.37 6.03 10.88
CA THR A 259 9.43 4.91 10.99
C THR A 259 9.93 3.92 12.01
N PHE A 260 9.21 3.79 13.12
CA PHE A 260 9.51 2.80 14.15
C PHE A 260 8.43 1.74 14.22
N THR A 261 8.81 0.47 14.11
CA THR A 261 7.91 -0.68 14.32
C THR A 261 8.10 -1.22 15.73
N THR A 262 7.02 -1.39 16.48
CA THR A 262 7.04 -1.97 17.82
C THR A 262 7.32 -3.48 17.78
N ALA A 263 8.09 -4.00 18.75
CA ALA A 263 8.36 -5.45 18.85
C ALA A 263 7.91 -6.09 20.17
N ALA A 264 7.83 -5.32 21.26
CA ALA A 264 7.34 -5.78 22.55
C ALA A 264 6.68 -4.64 23.33
N VAL A 265 6.00 -4.98 24.44
CA VAL A 265 5.42 -3.97 25.34
C VAL A 265 6.54 -3.22 26.04
N LEU A 266 6.54 -1.90 25.86
CA LEU A 266 7.56 -1.01 26.39
C LEU A 266 7.32 -0.72 27.88
N THR A 267 7.83 -1.60 28.75
CA THR A 267 7.68 -1.45 30.22
C THR A 267 8.66 -0.43 30.81
N THR A 268 9.84 -0.29 30.21
CA THR A 268 10.89 0.68 30.53
C THR A 268 11.23 1.50 29.30
N GLY A 269 12.07 2.54 29.41
CA GLY A 269 12.49 3.33 28.25
C GLY A 269 11.38 4.24 27.67
N SER A 270 11.70 4.83 26.52
CA SER A 270 10.82 5.71 25.73
C SER A 270 11.31 5.83 24.29
N VAL A 271 10.40 6.11 23.36
CA VAL A 271 10.68 6.38 21.95
C VAL A 271 10.12 7.75 21.60
N ASN A 272 10.99 8.65 21.18
CA ASN A 272 10.64 9.94 20.61
C ASN A 272 11.04 9.91 19.13
N ALA A 273 10.10 10.10 18.22
CA ALA A 273 10.42 10.00 16.80
C ALA A 273 11.28 11.17 16.28
N GLY A 274 11.29 12.29 17.00
CA GLY A 274 12.11 13.45 16.66
C GLY A 274 11.26 14.55 16.05
N ALA A 275 11.75 15.14 14.96
CA ALA A 275 11.01 16.11 14.16
C ALA A 275 10.84 15.53 12.76
N GLY A 276 9.70 15.75 12.13
CA GLY A 276 9.40 15.13 10.84
C GLY A 276 7.90 14.92 10.72
N THR A 277 7.51 14.09 9.76
CA THR A 277 6.19 13.43 9.78
C THR A 277 6.45 11.96 10.05
N ASP A 278 6.33 11.57 11.31
CA ASP A 278 6.87 10.31 11.78
C ASP A 278 5.79 9.24 11.93
N THR A 279 6.18 7.99 11.66
CA THR A 279 5.26 6.84 11.64
C THR A 279 5.59 5.85 12.75
N LEU A 280 4.59 5.54 13.57
CA LEU A 280 4.63 4.41 14.51
C LEU A 280 3.86 3.25 13.91
N VAL A 281 4.52 2.11 13.66
CA VAL A 281 3.87 0.86 13.25
C VAL A 281 3.65 -0.02 14.48
N VAL A 282 2.39 -0.36 14.77
CA VAL A 282 1.98 -1.14 15.94
C VAL A 282 1.77 -2.58 15.53
N ALA A 283 2.68 -3.46 15.95
CA ALA A 283 2.64 -4.88 15.62
C ALA A 283 1.74 -5.74 16.52
N ALA A 284 1.33 -5.24 17.70
CA ALA A 284 0.45 -5.97 18.62
C ALA A 284 -0.35 -5.03 19.54
N SER A 285 -1.64 -5.34 19.77
CA SER A 285 -2.57 -4.49 20.54
C SER A 285 -2.07 -4.18 21.96
N ALA A 286 -1.35 -5.13 22.58
CA ALA A 286 -0.80 -4.98 23.93
C ALA A 286 0.21 -3.82 24.05
N GLN A 287 0.82 -3.38 22.95
CA GLN A 287 1.87 -2.35 22.96
C GLN A 287 1.31 -0.94 23.17
N LEU A 288 0.02 -0.73 22.88
CA LEU A 288 -0.71 0.53 23.07
C LEU A 288 -2.01 0.33 23.87
N ALA A 289 -2.06 -0.68 24.75
CA ALA A 289 -3.27 -1.02 25.50
C ALA A 289 -3.66 -0.02 26.63
N SER A 290 -2.88 1.04 26.85
CA SER A 290 -3.23 2.10 27.82
C SER A 290 -2.49 3.41 27.54
N ALA A 291 -3.05 4.53 28.00
CA ALA A 291 -2.41 5.85 27.92
C ALA A 291 -1.01 5.91 28.58
N THR A 292 -0.74 5.06 29.57
CA THR A 292 0.60 4.96 30.17
C THR A 292 1.61 4.34 29.21
N LEU A 293 1.19 3.34 28.42
CA LEU A 293 2.04 2.72 27.42
C LEU A 293 2.21 3.62 26.20
N GLY A 294 1.13 4.27 25.72
CA GLY A 294 1.25 5.19 24.60
C GLY A 294 2.00 6.48 24.92
N ALA A 295 1.99 6.95 26.17
CA ALA A 295 2.87 8.05 26.60
C ALA A 295 4.38 7.74 26.48
N LYS A 296 4.77 6.47 26.23
CA LYS A 296 6.15 6.09 25.92
C LYS A 296 6.54 6.38 24.48
N TYR A 297 5.58 6.61 23.60
CA TYR A 297 5.77 6.93 22.19
C TYR A 297 5.34 8.38 21.97
N THR A 298 6.29 9.24 21.61
CA THR A 298 6.04 10.69 21.47
C THR A 298 6.51 11.22 20.13
N ASN A 299 5.91 12.31 19.67
CA ASN A 299 6.22 12.96 18.39
C ASN A 299 6.01 12.05 17.18
N PHE A 300 4.94 11.25 17.19
CA PHE A 300 4.49 10.54 16.01
C PHE A 300 3.24 11.23 15.46
N GLU A 301 3.19 11.43 14.15
CA GLU A 301 2.05 12.04 13.47
C GLU A 301 1.17 11.00 12.78
N THR A 302 1.76 9.86 12.40
CA THR A 302 1.06 8.76 11.72
C THR A 302 1.12 7.49 12.57
N LEU A 303 -0.03 6.84 12.75
CA LEU A 303 -0.12 5.54 13.39
C LEU A 303 -0.52 4.49 12.35
N ASN A 304 0.35 3.51 12.11
CA ASN A 304 0.04 2.36 11.26
C ASN A 304 -0.26 1.14 12.13
N VAL A 305 -1.43 0.53 11.93
CA VAL A 305 -1.90 -0.62 12.69
C VAL A 305 -1.76 -1.87 11.82
N ALA A 306 -0.99 -2.85 12.30
CA ALA A 306 -0.72 -4.10 11.58
C ALA A 306 -1.92 -5.07 11.62
N ASP A 307 -1.84 -6.14 10.83
CA ASP A 307 -2.89 -7.16 10.74
C ASP A 307 -3.20 -7.82 12.10
N GLY A 308 -4.48 -7.94 12.45
CA GLY A 308 -4.93 -8.52 13.71
C GLY A 308 -4.75 -7.62 14.94
N VAL A 309 -4.40 -6.34 14.74
CA VAL A 309 -4.15 -5.39 15.83
C VAL A 309 -5.34 -4.46 16.04
N SER A 310 -5.65 -4.19 17.32
CA SER A 310 -6.66 -3.21 17.70
C SER A 310 -6.03 -2.14 18.60
N VAL A 311 -6.24 -0.87 18.27
CA VAL A 311 -5.72 0.27 19.05
C VAL A 311 -6.85 1.25 19.37
N ASP A 312 -6.85 1.75 20.59
CA ASP A 312 -7.66 2.87 21.04
C ASP A 312 -6.79 4.14 21.03
N LEU A 313 -7.23 5.17 20.29
CA LEU A 313 -6.48 6.40 20.04
C LEU A 313 -6.48 7.36 21.24
N ASP A 314 -7.28 7.14 22.28
CA ASP A 314 -7.10 7.84 23.56
C ASP A 314 -5.81 7.43 24.27
N ASN A 315 -5.23 6.29 23.91
CA ASN A 315 -4.01 5.82 24.52
C ASN A 315 -2.74 6.47 23.97
N ILE A 316 -2.80 7.22 22.86
CA ILE A 316 -1.64 7.86 22.25
C ILE A 316 -1.94 9.30 21.80
N ALA A 317 -1.04 10.22 22.09
CA ALA A 317 -1.16 11.62 21.69
C ALA A 317 -0.37 11.92 20.41
N GLY A 318 -0.71 13.02 19.73
CA GLY A 318 0.04 13.53 18.57
C GLY A 318 -0.37 12.97 17.21
N ILE A 319 -1.08 11.83 17.18
CA ILE A 319 -1.51 11.19 15.93
C ILE A 319 -2.50 12.09 15.18
N THR A 320 -2.21 12.32 13.90
CA THR A 320 -3.04 13.11 12.96
C THR A 320 -3.56 12.29 11.78
N ALA A 321 -2.89 11.18 11.44
CA ALA A 321 -3.29 10.25 10.38
C ALA A 321 -3.18 8.79 10.87
N VAL A 322 -4.02 7.91 10.33
CA VAL A 322 -4.08 6.51 10.71
C VAL A 322 -3.99 5.63 9.46
N GLY A 323 -2.98 4.76 9.41
CA GLY A 323 -2.88 3.66 8.45
C GLY A 323 -3.39 2.35 9.03
N ILE A 324 -4.13 1.56 8.27
CA ILE A 324 -4.65 0.25 8.69
C ILE A 324 -4.21 -0.82 7.68
N THR A 325 -3.58 -1.88 8.17
CA THR A 325 -3.28 -3.09 7.41
C THR A 325 -4.12 -4.24 7.97
N ALA A 326 -5.17 -4.66 7.27
CA ALA A 326 -5.99 -5.82 7.62
C ALA A 326 -5.77 -6.91 6.55
N GLY A 327 -4.77 -7.75 6.78
CA GLY A 327 -4.22 -8.76 5.86
C GLY A 327 -4.73 -10.19 6.07
N GLY A 328 -5.59 -10.42 7.05
CA GLY A 328 -6.38 -11.65 7.19
C GLY A 328 -7.05 -11.82 8.55
N ALA A 329 -6.71 -10.98 9.53
CA ALA A 329 -7.27 -10.99 10.87
C ALA A 329 -8.05 -9.69 11.15
N ALA A 330 -8.93 -9.74 12.15
CA ALA A 330 -9.72 -8.57 12.52
C ALA A 330 -8.82 -7.46 13.07
N THR A 331 -8.86 -6.29 12.44
CA THR A 331 -8.03 -5.12 12.77
C THR A 331 -8.93 -3.94 13.14
N GLY A 332 -8.51 -3.09 14.07
CA GLY A 332 -9.39 -2.01 14.54
C GLY A 332 -8.70 -0.78 15.09
N VAL A 333 -9.31 0.38 14.88
CA VAL A 333 -8.90 1.64 15.47
C VAL A 333 -10.12 2.33 16.05
N THR A 334 -10.12 2.62 17.34
CA THR A 334 -11.25 3.26 18.04
C THR A 334 -10.88 4.62 18.62
N ASP A 335 -11.90 5.39 18.98
CA ASP A 335 -11.80 6.68 19.65
C ASP A 335 -11.07 7.77 18.84
N LEU A 336 -11.18 7.66 17.51
CA LEU A 336 -10.67 8.67 16.58
C LEU A 336 -11.38 10.01 16.82
N THR A 337 -10.61 11.08 16.90
CA THR A 337 -11.13 12.44 16.76
C THR A 337 -11.65 12.67 15.33
N ALA A 338 -12.49 13.68 15.13
CA ALA A 338 -12.99 14.03 13.80
C ALA A 338 -11.86 14.28 12.78
N THR A 339 -10.75 14.89 13.20
CA THR A 339 -9.57 15.09 12.34
C THR A 339 -8.92 13.78 11.92
N GLN A 340 -8.75 12.84 12.87
CA GLN A 340 -8.15 11.53 12.59
C GLN A 340 -9.08 10.67 11.73
N ALA A 341 -10.39 10.70 12.00
CA ALA A 341 -11.40 10.00 11.22
C ALA A 341 -11.48 10.51 9.77
N ALA A 342 -11.07 11.75 9.52
CA ALA A 342 -10.95 12.33 8.18
C ALA A 342 -9.62 12.00 7.47
N ALA A 343 -8.72 11.26 8.11
CA ALA A 343 -7.37 10.97 7.63
C ALA A 343 -7.01 9.48 7.84
N VAL A 344 -7.93 8.57 7.50
CA VAL A 344 -7.68 7.14 7.53
C VAL A 344 -7.20 6.65 6.17
N THR A 345 -6.13 5.87 6.16
CA THR A 345 -5.62 5.17 4.97
C THR A 345 -5.70 3.66 5.19
N MET A 346 -6.36 2.94 4.30
CA MET A 346 -6.32 1.48 4.24
C MET A 346 -5.15 1.07 3.33
N ILE A 347 -4.18 0.38 3.91
CA ILE A 347 -2.96 -0.10 3.25
C ILE A 347 -3.18 -1.52 2.71
N ALA A 348 -3.99 -2.35 3.42
CA ALA A 348 -4.49 -3.65 2.99
C ALA A 348 -5.80 -3.96 3.76
N GLY A 349 -6.70 -4.81 3.23
CA GLY A 349 -8.08 -4.92 3.79
C GLY A 349 -8.86 -6.22 3.53
N ASN A 350 -8.23 -7.36 3.36
CA ASN A 350 -8.95 -8.63 3.14
C ASN A 350 -9.62 -9.23 4.41
N ALA A 351 -9.86 -8.43 5.47
CA ALA A 351 -10.45 -8.88 6.73
C ALA A 351 -11.39 -7.84 7.38
N THR A 352 -12.10 -8.24 8.43
CA THR A 352 -12.97 -7.35 9.22
C THR A 352 -12.17 -6.18 9.80
N THR A 353 -12.60 -4.96 9.48
CA THR A 353 -11.99 -3.73 9.98
C THR A 353 -12.98 -2.92 10.80
N THR A 354 -12.58 -2.47 11.99
CA THR A 354 -13.40 -1.58 12.83
C THR A 354 -12.79 -0.18 12.88
N ILE A 355 -13.56 0.86 12.55
CA ILE A 355 -13.16 2.25 12.73
C ILE A 355 -14.21 2.93 13.62
N GLY A 356 -13.80 3.31 14.83
CA GLY A 356 -14.67 3.96 15.83
C GLY A 356 -14.36 5.44 15.99
N VAL A 357 -15.35 6.31 15.80
CA VAL A 357 -15.23 7.75 16.08
C VAL A 357 -15.61 8.04 17.53
N LYS A 358 -14.83 8.90 18.19
CA LYS A 358 -15.04 9.27 19.58
C LYS A 358 -16.41 9.91 19.77
N GLY A 359 -17.24 9.27 20.58
CA GLY A 359 -18.57 9.77 20.90
C GLY A 359 -19.59 9.63 19.76
N ALA A 360 -19.33 8.78 18.76
CA ALA A 360 -20.21 8.56 17.60
C ALA A 360 -21.66 8.22 17.96
N THR A 361 -21.90 7.58 19.11
CA THR A 361 -23.26 7.26 19.57
C THR A 361 -24.00 8.44 20.21
N THR A 362 -23.39 9.63 20.27
CA THR A 362 -24.00 10.81 20.89
C THR A 362 -24.97 11.46 19.91
N VAL A 363 -26.25 11.47 20.28
CA VAL A 363 -27.31 12.04 19.45
C VAL A 363 -27.03 13.50 19.08
N GLY A 364 -27.17 13.83 17.80
CA GLY A 364 -27.06 15.18 17.27
C GLY A 364 -25.66 15.56 16.77
N GLN A 365 -24.69 14.65 16.84
CA GLN A 365 -23.45 14.76 16.09
C GLN A 365 -23.63 14.14 14.70
N ILE A 366 -22.86 14.64 13.73
CA ILE A 366 -22.75 14.05 12.40
C ILE A 366 -21.32 13.56 12.30
N ASP A 367 -21.13 12.27 12.45
CA ASP A 367 -19.83 11.65 12.46
C ASP A 367 -19.46 11.22 11.04
N THR A 368 -18.25 11.58 10.63
CA THR A 368 -17.74 11.32 9.28
C THR A 368 -16.43 10.55 9.36
N VAL A 369 -16.35 9.45 8.62
CA VAL A 369 -15.11 8.71 8.39
C VAL A 369 -14.74 8.85 6.93
N LYS A 370 -13.50 9.26 6.66
CA LYS A 370 -12.92 9.31 5.33
C LYS A 370 -11.81 8.28 5.23
N ILE A 371 -11.93 7.40 4.24
CA ILE A 371 -10.99 6.32 4.00
C ILE A 371 -10.38 6.50 2.63
N THR A 372 -9.07 6.67 2.60
CA THR A 372 -8.29 6.53 1.37
C THR A 372 -7.78 5.11 1.30
N TYR A 373 -8.08 4.39 0.25
CA TYR A 373 -7.49 3.10 -0.03
C TYR A 373 -6.32 3.32 -0.99
N SER A 374 -5.14 2.90 -0.56
CA SER A 374 -3.88 3.11 -1.27
C SER A 374 -2.83 2.17 -0.70
N ASP A 375 -2.58 1.05 -1.38
CA ASP A 375 -1.51 0.11 -1.03
C ASP A 375 -0.15 0.48 -1.64
N GLY A 376 -0.14 1.45 -2.58
CA GLY A 376 1.06 1.89 -3.29
C GLY A 376 1.47 0.98 -4.46
N ASP A 377 0.68 -0.05 -4.76
CA ASP A 377 0.75 -0.82 -6.00
C ASP A 377 -0.24 -0.21 -7.02
N SER A 378 0.08 -0.32 -8.31
CA SER A 378 -0.75 0.19 -9.41
C SER A 378 -1.15 -0.90 -10.40
N THR A 379 -0.89 -2.16 -10.04
CA THR A 379 -0.87 -3.28 -11.00
C THR A 379 -1.69 -4.49 -10.56
N LEU A 380 -2.16 -4.56 -9.32
CA LEU A 380 -2.91 -5.69 -8.79
C LEU A 380 -4.34 -5.27 -8.42
N ASN A 381 -5.31 -6.07 -8.88
CA ASN A 381 -6.71 -5.98 -8.45
C ASN A 381 -6.80 -6.54 -7.04
N GLU A 382 -6.81 -5.66 -6.07
CA GLU A 382 -6.99 -6.04 -4.69
C GLU A 382 -8.43 -5.77 -4.29
N ASP A 383 -9.12 -6.87 -4.02
CA ASP A 383 -10.40 -6.88 -3.33
C ASP A 383 -10.11 -6.52 -1.87
N ILE A 384 -9.98 -5.23 -1.59
CA ILE A 384 -9.67 -4.71 -0.25
C ILE A 384 -10.88 -4.91 0.69
N ASN A 385 -11.92 -5.63 0.25
CA ASN A 385 -12.91 -6.25 1.11
C ASN A 385 -13.57 -7.45 0.39
N GLY A 386 -12.89 -8.60 0.30
CA GLY A 386 -13.54 -9.81 -0.25
C GLY A 386 -14.88 -10.12 0.42
N ALA A 387 -15.70 -11.01 -0.15
CA ALA A 387 -17.06 -11.33 0.34
C ALA A 387 -17.22 -11.72 1.84
N ALA A 388 -16.11 -11.85 2.59
CA ALA A 388 -16.05 -12.08 4.03
C ALA A 388 -15.52 -10.89 4.87
N SER A 389 -15.04 -9.81 4.25
CA SER A 389 -14.58 -8.58 4.92
C SER A 389 -15.77 -7.70 5.29
N ASN A 390 -15.71 -7.11 6.49
CA ASN A 390 -16.75 -6.22 6.99
C ASN A 390 -16.11 -4.96 7.57
N LEU A 391 -16.56 -3.79 7.11
CA LEU A 391 -16.21 -2.49 7.69
C LEU A 391 -17.24 -2.12 8.76
N THR A 392 -16.83 -2.06 10.02
CA THR A 392 -17.70 -1.69 11.15
C THR A 392 -17.49 -0.22 11.53
N LEU A 393 -18.56 0.58 11.49
CA LEU A 393 -18.56 2.04 11.71
C LEU A 393 -19.63 2.48 12.72
N ALA A 394 -19.67 1.86 13.90
CA ALA A 394 -20.76 2.06 14.85
C ALA A 394 -21.00 3.55 15.17
N GLY A 395 -22.21 4.04 14.91
CA GLY A 395 -22.61 5.43 15.17
C GLY A 395 -22.12 6.45 14.14
N VAL A 396 -21.55 6.03 13.02
CA VAL A 396 -21.10 6.96 11.95
C VAL A 396 -22.22 7.17 10.94
N GLU A 397 -22.51 8.44 10.63
CA GLU A 397 -23.53 8.85 9.65
C GLU A 397 -23.00 8.99 8.23
N ASN A 398 -21.75 9.42 8.06
CA ASN A 398 -21.15 9.67 6.75
C ASN A 398 -19.88 8.84 6.54
N LEU A 399 -19.83 8.13 5.43
CA LEU A 399 -18.64 7.45 4.95
C LEU A 399 -18.20 8.09 3.63
N GLU A 400 -16.94 8.51 3.54
CA GLU A 400 -16.31 8.89 2.27
C GLU A 400 -15.18 7.90 1.97
N VAL A 401 -15.17 7.37 0.76
CA VAL A 401 -14.19 6.40 0.29
C VAL A 401 -13.50 6.95 -0.95
N THR A 402 -12.17 7.00 -0.92
CA THR A 402 -11.36 7.35 -2.08
C THR A 402 -10.50 6.16 -2.46
N SER A 403 -10.73 5.59 -3.64
CA SER A 403 -9.89 4.56 -4.24
C SER A 403 -8.83 5.20 -5.13
N VAL A 404 -7.54 4.93 -4.88
CA VAL A 404 -6.45 5.58 -5.63
C VAL A 404 -6.10 4.83 -6.91
N ASP A 405 -6.32 3.50 -6.97
CA ASP A 405 -5.98 2.66 -8.13
C ASP A 405 -7.21 2.07 -8.84
N ALA A 406 -7.14 1.96 -10.17
CA ALA A 406 -8.19 1.49 -11.09
C ALA A 406 -8.63 0.04 -10.87
N ALA A 407 -7.81 -0.77 -10.19
CA ALA A 407 -8.06 -2.18 -9.95
C ALA A 407 -8.71 -2.45 -8.58
N GLU A 408 -8.87 -1.43 -7.74
CA GLU A 408 -9.44 -1.57 -6.41
C GLU A 408 -10.94 -1.91 -6.48
N ILE A 409 -11.42 -2.86 -5.67
CA ILE A 409 -12.85 -3.09 -5.41
C ILE A 409 -13.10 -2.87 -3.92
N VAL A 410 -13.76 -1.76 -3.58
CA VAL A 410 -14.26 -1.56 -2.22
C VAL A 410 -15.63 -2.21 -2.09
N GLN A 411 -15.67 -3.47 -1.64
CA GLN A 411 -16.92 -4.06 -1.18
C GLN A 411 -17.21 -3.58 0.24
N SER A 412 -18.34 -2.93 0.48
CA SER A 412 -18.75 -2.69 1.87
C SER A 412 -20.22 -2.98 2.05
N ALA A 413 -20.50 -4.14 2.62
CA ALA A 413 -21.53 -4.15 3.65
C ALA A 413 -20.92 -3.38 4.84
N ALA A 414 -20.97 -2.04 4.80
CA ALA A 414 -20.60 -1.25 5.97
C ALA A 414 -21.63 -1.54 7.05
N THR A 415 -21.21 -2.18 8.14
CA THR A 415 -22.09 -2.46 9.28
C THR A 415 -22.14 -1.24 10.18
N SER A 416 -22.99 -0.29 9.81
CA SER A 416 -23.45 0.79 10.67
C SER A 416 -24.93 1.02 10.43
N GLY A 417 -25.75 0.75 11.45
CA GLY A 417 -27.17 1.08 11.40
C GLY A 417 -27.46 2.59 11.37
N SER A 418 -26.43 3.44 11.45
CA SER A 418 -26.54 4.91 11.49
C SER A 418 -26.18 5.58 10.16
N LEU A 419 -25.64 4.87 9.17
CA LEU A 419 -25.23 5.52 7.92
C LEU A 419 -26.42 6.19 7.21
N THR A 420 -26.21 7.44 6.84
CA THR A 420 -27.13 8.26 6.05
C THR A 420 -26.52 8.68 4.72
N SER A 421 -25.19 8.73 4.61
CA SER A 421 -24.52 8.98 3.34
C SER A 421 -23.25 8.16 3.14
N VAL A 422 -23.03 7.74 1.89
CA VAL A 422 -21.80 7.16 1.39
C VAL A 422 -21.38 7.93 0.15
N LYS A 423 -20.12 8.38 0.11
CA LYS A 423 -19.54 9.05 -1.05
C LYS A 423 -18.32 8.32 -1.56
N LEU A 424 -18.23 8.16 -2.86
CA LEU A 424 -17.18 7.41 -3.53
C LEU A 424 -16.41 8.32 -4.48
N PHE A 425 -15.07 8.22 -4.43
CA PHE A 425 -14.14 9.07 -5.17
C PHE A 425 -13.00 8.28 -5.78
N GLY A 426 -12.34 8.88 -6.77
CA GLY A 426 -11.05 8.43 -7.28
C GLY A 426 -11.15 7.52 -8.50
N ALA A 427 -10.02 6.94 -8.88
CA ALA A 427 -9.88 6.24 -10.17
C ALA A 427 -10.29 4.76 -10.14
N GLY A 428 -10.39 4.18 -8.94
CA GLY A 428 -10.78 2.80 -8.71
C GLY A 428 -12.23 2.48 -8.96
N ASN A 429 -12.49 1.17 -9.06
CA ASN A 429 -13.83 0.66 -9.15
C ASN A 429 -14.43 0.55 -7.74
N HIS A 430 -15.75 0.69 -7.63
CA HIS A 430 -16.42 0.58 -6.34
C HIS A 430 -17.50 -0.51 -6.40
N SER A 431 -17.71 -1.25 -5.32
CA SER A 431 -18.79 -2.23 -5.22
C SER A 431 -19.56 -2.03 -3.91
N PHE A 432 -20.45 -1.04 -3.86
CA PHE A 432 -21.21 -0.76 -2.65
C PHE A 432 -22.58 -1.44 -2.67
N THR A 433 -22.87 -2.27 -1.66
CA THR A 433 -24.22 -2.83 -1.45
C THR A 433 -24.72 -2.37 -0.09
N THR A 434 -25.82 -1.63 -0.06
CA THR A 434 -26.45 -1.24 1.21
C THR A 434 -26.91 -2.53 1.91
N GLY A 435 -26.55 -2.66 3.19
CA GLY A 435 -27.18 -3.67 4.04
C GLY A 435 -28.60 -3.25 4.43
N ASN A 436 -29.23 -4.01 5.33
CA ASN A 436 -30.54 -3.68 5.89
C ASN A 436 -30.42 -2.49 6.87
N MET A 437 -30.26 -1.28 6.33
CA MET A 437 -30.10 -0.04 7.09
C MET A 437 -31.44 0.43 7.67
N ALA A 438 -31.44 0.92 8.91
CA ALA A 438 -32.64 1.38 9.60
C ALA A 438 -32.89 2.89 9.47
N THR A 439 -32.08 3.60 8.68
CA THR A 439 -32.12 5.06 8.56
C THR A 439 -33.20 5.52 7.58
N SER A 440 -33.68 6.75 7.77
CA SER A 440 -34.56 7.44 6.82
C SER A 440 -33.69 8.29 5.88
N ASN A 441 -33.87 8.12 4.57
CA ASN A 441 -33.25 8.92 3.50
C ASN A 441 -31.73 8.69 3.36
N PHE A 442 -31.34 7.56 2.77
CA PHE A 442 -29.95 7.23 2.50
C PHE A 442 -29.49 7.79 1.14
N THR A 443 -28.28 8.33 1.07
CA THR A 443 -27.64 8.78 -0.17
C THR A 443 -26.36 7.98 -0.45
N LEU A 444 -26.26 7.46 -1.68
CA LEU A 444 -25.06 6.84 -2.22
C LEU A 444 -24.59 7.68 -3.42
N ASP A 445 -23.47 8.36 -3.28
CA ASP A 445 -23.00 9.35 -4.25
C ASP A 445 -21.60 9.00 -4.76
N ALA A 446 -21.52 8.43 -5.95
CA ALA A 446 -20.29 8.12 -6.66
C ALA A 446 -19.93 9.17 -7.72
N SER A 447 -20.53 10.37 -7.69
CA SER A 447 -20.26 11.40 -8.71
C SER A 447 -18.81 11.87 -8.76
N GLY A 448 -18.02 11.62 -7.71
CA GLY A 448 -16.58 11.87 -7.65
C GLY A 448 -15.71 10.71 -8.15
N SER A 449 -16.30 9.58 -8.53
CA SER A 449 -15.63 8.39 -9.04
C SER A 449 -15.43 8.46 -10.55
N THR A 450 -14.25 8.00 -11.02
CA THR A 450 -13.94 7.85 -12.44
C THR A 450 -13.77 6.41 -12.88
N GLY A 451 -13.80 5.46 -11.94
CA GLY A 451 -13.85 4.03 -12.24
C GLY A 451 -15.29 3.56 -12.44
N THR A 452 -15.44 2.26 -12.69
CA THR A 452 -16.73 1.57 -12.80
C THR A 452 -17.30 1.27 -11.41
N ASN A 453 -18.56 1.61 -11.18
CA ASN A 453 -19.21 1.46 -9.89
C ASN A 453 -20.33 0.42 -9.98
N THR A 454 -20.36 -0.52 -9.03
CA THR A 454 -21.50 -1.41 -8.78
C THR A 454 -22.18 -0.95 -7.49
N LEU A 455 -23.35 -0.32 -7.62
CA LEU A 455 -24.08 0.33 -6.55
C LEU A 455 -25.43 -0.38 -6.37
N SER A 456 -25.70 -0.95 -5.21
CA SER A 456 -26.94 -1.69 -4.96
C SER A 456 -27.59 -1.29 -3.65
N ALA A 457 -28.88 -0.92 -3.72
CA ALA A 457 -29.73 -0.65 -2.58
C ALA A 457 -30.86 -1.68 -2.39
N ALA A 458 -30.77 -2.84 -3.06
CA ALA A 458 -31.85 -3.81 -3.18
C ALA A 458 -32.39 -4.37 -1.84
N THR A 459 -31.63 -4.23 -0.74
CA THR A 459 -32.05 -4.69 0.60
C THR A 459 -32.47 -3.55 1.54
N PHE A 460 -32.47 -2.32 1.06
CA PHE A 460 -33.00 -1.17 1.80
C PHE A 460 -34.53 -1.27 1.83
N ALA A 461 -35.13 -1.09 3.02
CA ALA A 461 -36.52 -1.46 3.27
C ALA A 461 -37.38 -0.35 3.93
N THR A 462 -36.82 0.85 4.14
CA THR A 462 -37.50 1.91 4.91
C THR A 462 -38.16 2.96 4.01
N ASN A 463 -37.35 3.73 3.28
CA ASN A 463 -37.74 4.82 2.37
C ASN A 463 -36.97 4.66 1.05
N GLY A 464 -37.32 5.46 0.03
CA GLY A 464 -36.49 5.60 -1.15
C GLY A 464 -35.08 6.10 -0.86
N VAL A 465 -34.15 5.71 -1.72
CA VAL A 465 -32.74 6.07 -1.71
C VAL A 465 -32.41 7.05 -2.84
N ALA A 466 -31.39 7.88 -2.62
CA ALA A 466 -30.80 8.69 -3.67
C ALA A 466 -29.47 8.05 -4.08
N ILE A 467 -29.36 7.61 -5.33
CA ILE A 467 -28.13 7.01 -5.88
C ILE A 467 -27.63 7.86 -7.05
N THR A 468 -26.36 8.22 -7.02
CA THR A 468 -25.66 8.87 -8.13
C THR A 468 -24.44 8.03 -8.49
N GLY A 469 -24.31 7.60 -9.75
CA GLY A 469 -23.09 7.00 -10.28
C GLY A 469 -22.01 8.04 -10.59
N GLY A 470 -20.94 7.59 -11.22
CA GLY A 470 -19.74 8.36 -11.55
C GLY A 470 -19.60 8.62 -13.04
N SER A 471 -18.36 8.58 -13.53
CA SER A 471 -18.05 8.76 -14.96
C SER A 471 -17.60 7.48 -15.68
N GLY A 472 -17.62 6.34 -14.97
CA GLY A 472 -17.38 5.00 -15.51
C GLY A 472 -18.67 4.35 -16.01
N ALA A 473 -18.59 3.13 -16.54
CA ALA A 473 -19.78 2.37 -16.97
C ALA A 473 -20.40 1.66 -15.76
N ASP A 474 -21.37 2.28 -15.11
CA ASP A 474 -21.84 1.86 -13.80
C ASP A 474 -22.97 0.84 -13.86
N THR A 475 -23.10 0.04 -12.80
CA THR A 475 -24.24 -0.85 -12.56
C THR A 475 -24.94 -0.40 -11.29
N ILE A 476 -26.18 0.06 -11.42
CA ILE A 476 -26.94 0.65 -10.32
C ILE A 476 -28.24 -0.13 -10.11
N THR A 477 -28.54 -0.49 -8.87
CA THR A 477 -29.80 -1.09 -8.45
C THR A 477 -30.37 -0.30 -7.28
N GLY A 478 -31.60 0.21 -7.42
CA GLY A 478 -32.34 0.83 -6.32
C GLY A 478 -32.86 -0.18 -5.29
N SER A 479 -33.82 0.27 -4.50
CA SER A 479 -34.48 -0.42 -3.41
C SER A 479 -35.87 -0.93 -3.86
N GLY A 480 -36.72 -1.34 -2.92
CA GLY A 480 -38.13 -1.63 -3.22
C GLY A 480 -39.08 -0.44 -3.02
N GLN A 481 -38.52 0.77 -2.92
CA GLN A 481 -39.22 2.01 -2.58
C GLN A 481 -38.95 3.06 -3.65
N ALA A 482 -39.67 4.19 -3.62
CA ALA A 482 -39.54 5.25 -4.62
C ALA A 482 -38.17 5.95 -4.59
N ASP A 483 -37.30 5.61 -5.53
CA ASP A 483 -35.91 6.04 -5.57
C ASP A 483 -35.64 7.21 -6.52
N VAL A 484 -34.50 7.86 -6.33
CA VAL A 484 -33.93 8.84 -7.27
C VAL A 484 -32.56 8.34 -7.70
N ILE A 485 -32.43 7.99 -8.98
CA ILE A 485 -31.21 7.39 -9.53
C ILE A 485 -30.67 8.25 -10.68
N ILE A 486 -29.37 8.53 -10.65
CA ILE A 486 -28.64 9.22 -11.71
C ILE A 486 -27.44 8.33 -12.09
N GLY A 487 -27.36 7.87 -13.35
CA GLY A 487 -26.24 7.06 -13.86
C GLY A 487 -24.94 7.85 -13.89
N GLY A 488 -24.93 8.97 -14.61
CA GLY A 488 -23.79 9.87 -14.66
C GLY A 488 -23.25 9.98 -16.07
N ALA A 489 -21.97 9.71 -16.26
CA ALA A 489 -21.40 9.57 -17.60
C ALA A 489 -20.86 8.15 -17.76
N GLY A 490 -20.85 7.62 -18.98
CA GLY A 490 -20.53 6.20 -19.19
C GLY A 490 -21.73 5.48 -19.76
N ASN A 491 -21.57 4.18 -20.05
CA ASN A 491 -22.69 3.37 -20.49
C ASN A 491 -23.25 2.64 -19.27
N ASP A 492 -24.26 3.21 -18.64
CA ASP A 492 -24.73 2.75 -17.35
C ASP A 492 -25.81 1.67 -17.51
N THR A 493 -25.88 0.74 -16.56
CA THR A 493 -26.98 -0.23 -16.42
C THR A 493 -27.71 0.06 -15.13
N ILE A 494 -28.98 0.48 -15.23
CA ILE A 494 -29.75 0.98 -14.09
C ILE A 494 -31.03 0.17 -13.93
N THR A 495 -31.24 -0.36 -12.73
CA THR A 495 -32.49 -1.01 -12.29
C THR A 495 -33.09 -0.17 -11.17
N GLY A 496 -34.31 0.34 -11.36
CA GLY A 496 -35.04 1.09 -10.34
C GLY A 496 -35.37 0.23 -9.12
N GLY A 497 -35.96 -0.94 -9.37
CA GLY A 497 -36.45 -1.84 -8.34
C GLY A 497 -37.98 -1.80 -8.28
N ASP A 498 -38.56 -2.10 -7.11
CA ASP A 498 -39.99 -1.86 -6.89
C ASP A 498 -40.20 -0.40 -6.46
N GLY A 499 -41.39 0.15 -6.69
CA GLY A 499 -41.70 1.50 -6.24
C GLY A 499 -42.08 2.42 -7.39
N THR A 500 -41.82 3.72 -7.24
CA THR A 500 -42.03 4.70 -8.30
C THR A 500 -40.74 5.49 -8.40
N ASP A 501 -39.91 5.10 -9.35
CA ASP A 501 -38.55 5.57 -9.40
C ASP A 501 -38.41 6.73 -10.38
N THR A 502 -37.51 7.67 -10.06
CA THR A 502 -37.08 8.70 -10.98
C THR A 502 -35.64 8.41 -11.40
N VAL A 503 -35.46 8.02 -12.66
CA VAL A 503 -34.19 7.55 -13.20
C VAL A 503 -33.69 8.48 -14.30
N THR A 504 -32.42 8.82 -14.26
CA THR A 504 -31.71 9.61 -15.26
C THR A 504 -30.47 8.82 -15.68
N GLY A 505 -30.32 8.48 -16.95
CA GLY A 505 -29.14 7.76 -17.44
C GLY A 505 -27.91 8.66 -17.44
N GLY A 506 -28.05 9.84 -18.04
CA GLY A 506 -27.00 10.82 -18.19
C GLY A 506 -26.32 10.72 -19.56
N ALA A 507 -24.98 10.76 -19.58
CA ALA A 507 -24.22 10.83 -20.82
C ALA A 507 -23.64 9.47 -21.20
N GLY A 508 -24.20 8.84 -22.22
CA GLY A 508 -23.64 7.62 -22.81
C GLY A 508 -24.71 6.85 -23.55
N ALA A 509 -24.51 5.53 -23.67
CA ALA A 509 -25.54 4.62 -24.14
C ALA A 509 -26.00 3.77 -22.96
N ASP A 510 -27.09 4.20 -22.35
CA ASP A 510 -27.55 3.67 -21.06
C ASP A 510 -28.57 2.54 -21.26
N THR A 511 -28.63 1.65 -20.29
CA THR A 511 -29.57 0.53 -20.26
C THR A 511 -30.43 0.61 -19.00
N PHE A 512 -31.71 0.89 -19.18
CA PHE A 512 -32.71 0.87 -18.12
C PHE A 512 -33.33 -0.52 -18.06
N ALA A 513 -32.94 -1.30 -17.05
CA ALA A 513 -33.32 -2.68 -16.88
C ALA A 513 -34.48 -2.84 -15.89
N PHE A 514 -35.41 -3.72 -16.23
CA PHE A 514 -36.57 -4.06 -15.43
C PHE A 514 -36.65 -5.59 -15.31
N ALA A 515 -36.64 -6.11 -14.09
CA ALA A 515 -36.69 -7.54 -13.82
C ALA A 515 -38.12 -8.09 -13.89
N ALA A 516 -38.23 -9.40 -14.12
CA ALA A 516 -39.53 -10.07 -14.14
C ALA A 516 -40.14 -10.07 -12.74
N GLY A 517 -41.20 -9.27 -12.55
CA GLY A 517 -41.91 -9.15 -11.28
C GLY A 517 -41.71 -7.82 -10.55
N ASP A 518 -40.90 -6.90 -11.09
CA ASP A 518 -40.83 -5.52 -10.60
C ASP A 518 -42.22 -4.89 -10.68
N ASN A 519 -42.73 -4.43 -9.55
CA ASN A 519 -44.02 -3.73 -9.48
C ASN A 519 -43.76 -2.23 -9.39
N ALA A 520 -43.90 -1.55 -10.53
CA ALA A 520 -44.06 -0.10 -10.55
C ALA A 520 -45.36 0.26 -9.78
N GLY A 521 -45.21 0.54 -8.47
CA GLY A 521 -46.30 0.79 -7.53
C GLY A 521 -46.55 -0.34 -6.52
N ALA A 522 -45.93 -0.25 -5.35
CA ALA A 522 -46.15 -1.15 -4.20
C ALA A 522 -47.61 -1.16 -3.65
N ASP A 523 -48.49 -0.26 -4.10
CA ASP A 523 -49.83 -0.04 -3.52
C ASP A 523 -51.00 -0.24 -4.52
N GLY A 524 -50.78 -0.89 -5.66
CA GLY A 524 -51.86 -1.18 -6.62
C GLY A 524 -52.45 0.06 -7.30
N ALA A 525 -51.71 1.18 -7.28
CA ALA A 525 -51.93 2.33 -8.14
C ALA A 525 -50.90 2.27 -9.27
N ALA A 526 -51.35 2.27 -10.53
CA ALA A 526 -50.50 2.35 -11.71
C ALA A 526 -49.77 3.70 -11.76
N VAL A 527 -48.64 3.80 -11.07
CA VAL A 527 -47.74 4.96 -11.10
C VAL A 527 -46.48 4.53 -11.83
N ALA A 528 -46.10 5.31 -12.84
CA ALA A 528 -45.01 4.96 -13.73
C ALA A 528 -43.65 5.24 -13.08
N ASP A 529 -42.66 4.38 -13.35
CA ASP A 529 -41.27 4.82 -13.25
C ASP A 529 -41.02 5.92 -14.29
N ILE A 530 -40.24 6.91 -13.93
CA ILE A 530 -39.96 8.08 -14.75
C ILE A 530 -38.51 8.03 -15.19
N ILE A 531 -38.28 7.76 -16.47
CA ILE A 531 -36.99 7.99 -17.11
C ILE A 531 -36.97 9.42 -17.66
N THR A 532 -36.02 10.23 -17.20
CA THR A 532 -36.07 11.69 -17.43
C THR A 532 -35.40 12.14 -18.72
N ASP A 533 -34.47 11.35 -19.28
CA ASP A 533 -33.57 11.78 -20.35
C ASP A 533 -33.34 10.76 -21.47
N PHE A 534 -34.19 9.73 -21.57
CA PHE A 534 -34.08 8.66 -22.59
C PHE A 534 -33.87 9.19 -24.02
N VAL A 535 -32.79 8.73 -24.67
CA VAL A 535 -32.42 9.05 -26.05
C VAL A 535 -32.62 7.83 -26.95
N ALA A 536 -33.72 7.84 -27.72
CA ALA A 536 -34.01 6.79 -28.70
C ALA A 536 -32.87 6.60 -29.72
N GLY A 537 -32.54 5.34 -30.02
CA GLY A 537 -31.42 4.95 -30.89
C GLY A 537 -30.05 4.90 -30.20
N THR A 538 -29.95 5.39 -28.95
CA THR A 538 -28.73 5.36 -28.14
C THR A 538 -28.97 4.51 -26.89
N ASP A 539 -29.99 4.84 -26.12
CA ASP A 539 -30.35 4.17 -24.88
C ASP A 539 -31.25 2.95 -25.13
N LYS A 540 -31.32 2.08 -24.13
CA LYS A 540 -32.05 0.81 -24.20
C LYS A 540 -32.96 0.61 -23.01
N LEU A 541 -34.13 0.05 -23.29
CA LEU A 541 -35.02 -0.56 -22.32
C LEU A 541 -34.78 -2.07 -22.34
N GLN A 542 -34.37 -2.64 -21.20
CA GLN A 542 -34.13 -4.07 -21.06
C GLN A 542 -35.21 -4.70 -20.19
N PHE A 543 -35.82 -5.78 -20.65
CA PHE A 543 -36.85 -6.52 -19.91
C PHE A 543 -36.51 -8.01 -19.88
N GLY A 544 -36.55 -8.64 -18.70
CA GLY A 544 -36.08 -10.03 -18.51
C GLY A 544 -36.86 -11.16 -19.21
N ASN A 545 -37.82 -10.86 -20.08
CA ASN A 545 -38.64 -11.86 -20.78
C ASN A 545 -38.04 -12.11 -22.17
N THR A 546 -37.66 -13.36 -22.47
CA THR A 546 -36.93 -13.70 -23.71
C THR A 546 -37.77 -13.62 -25.00
N ASP A 547 -39.09 -13.47 -24.89
CA ASP A 547 -40.04 -13.45 -26.01
C ASP A 547 -40.78 -12.10 -26.11
N ILE A 548 -40.06 -10.97 -26.07
CA ILE A 548 -40.70 -9.66 -26.32
C ILE A 548 -41.19 -9.59 -27.77
N VAL A 549 -42.44 -9.99 -28.01
CA VAL A 549 -43.14 -9.81 -29.28
C VAL A 549 -43.89 -8.49 -29.21
N SER A 550 -43.24 -7.41 -29.63
CA SER A 550 -43.81 -6.08 -29.58
C SER A 550 -43.73 -5.37 -30.92
N ALA A 551 -44.90 -4.87 -31.35
CA ALA A 551 -45.05 -4.03 -32.53
C ALA A 551 -45.84 -2.79 -32.13
N GLN A 552 -45.68 -1.70 -32.88
CA GLN A 552 -46.41 -0.48 -32.58
C GLN A 552 -47.90 -0.72 -32.75
N GLN A 553 -48.66 -0.55 -31.67
CA GLN A 553 -50.10 -0.77 -31.68
C GLN A 553 -50.81 0.56 -31.92
N SER A 554 -51.26 0.79 -33.16
CA SER A 554 -52.01 2.01 -33.49
C SER A 554 -53.28 2.18 -32.65
N ALA A 555 -53.87 1.07 -32.17
CA ALA A 555 -55.00 1.09 -31.25
C ALA A 555 -54.64 1.68 -29.87
N VAL A 556 -53.49 1.29 -29.32
CA VAL A 556 -52.95 1.82 -28.04
C VAL A 556 -52.70 3.31 -28.15
N GLN A 557 -52.01 3.75 -29.21
CA GLN A 557 -51.79 5.18 -29.44
C GLN A 557 -53.10 5.97 -29.60
N ALA A 558 -54.07 5.43 -30.34
CA ALA A 558 -55.37 6.08 -30.54
C ALA A 558 -56.16 6.22 -29.23
N ALA A 559 -56.19 5.16 -28.40
CA ALA A 559 -56.85 5.18 -27.10
C ALA A 559 -56.25 6.24 -26.16
N VAL A 560 -54.92 6.31 -26.09
CA VAL A 560 -54.23 7.31 -25.26
C VAL A 560 -54.43 8.73 -25.78
N THR A 561 -54.37 8.98 -27.10
CA THR A 561 -54.62 10.33 -27.64
C THR A 561 -56.06 10.82 -27.49
N ALA A 562 -57.02 9.93 -27.21
CA ALA A 562 -58.40 10.30 -26.92
C ALA A 562 -58.60 10.83 -25.49
N LEU A 563 -57.59 10.68 -24.62
CA LEU A 563 -57.61 11.19 -23.25
C LEU A 563 -57.52 12.73 -23.22
N ALA A 564 -58.07 13.32 -22.14
CA ALA A 564 -57.98 14.77 -21.93
C ALA A 564 -56.57 15.17 -21.49
N ALA A 565 -56.07 16.34 -21.89
CA ALA A 565 -54.69 16.82 -21.68
C ALA A 565 -54.19 16.92 -20.21
N GLY A 566 -55.02 16.60 -19.22
CA GLY A 566 -54.65 16.49 -17.80
C GLY A 566 -54.95 15.12 -17.19
N SER A 567 -55.02 14.09 -18.02
CA SER A 567 -55.24 12.72 -17.55
C SER A 567 -54.03 12.24 -16.75
N THR A 568 -54.29 11.51 -15.66
CA THR A 568 -53.24 10.98 -14.78
C THR A 568 -52.55 9.77 -15.40
N ASP A 569 -51.36 9.41 -14.90
CA ASP A 569 -50.63 8.21 -15.34
C ASP A 569 -51.49 6.95 -15.23
N ALA A 570 -52.26 6.81 -14.14
CA ALA A 570 -53.24 5.72 -14.00
C ALA A 570 -54.28 5.70 -15.14
N GLN A 571 -54.82 6.85 -15.57
CA GLN A 571 -55.78 6.90 -16.68
C GLN A 571 -55.15 6.56 -18.03
N ILE A 572 -53.87 6.91 -18.20
CA ILE A 572 -53.08 6.56 -19.39
C ILE A 572 -52.80 5.07 -19.40
N ALA A 573 -52.35 4.50 -18.28
CA ALA A 573 -52.16 3.07 -18.10
C ALA A 573 -53.46 2.31 -18.43
N THR A 574 -54.61 2.70 -17.87
CA THR A 574 -55.92 2.09 -18.20
C THR A 574 -56.22 2.10 -19.69
N ALA A 575 -55.96 3.21 -20.38
CA ALA A 575 -56.19 3.31 -21.81
C ALA A 575 -55.24 2.42 -22.62
N MET A 576 -53.97 2.30 -22.20
CA MET A 576 -53.00 1.41 -22.83
C MET A 576 -53.36 -0.05 -22.62
N VAL A 577 -53.65 -0.46 -21.38
CA VAL A 577 -54.07 -1.82 -21.01
C VAL A 577 -55.33 -2.24 -21.77
N ALA A 578 -56.36 -1.38 -21.83
CA ALA A 578 -57.62 -1.70 -22.50
C ALA A 578 -57.50 -1.84 -24.03
N ALA A 579 -56.51 -1.17 -24.63
CA ALA A 579 -56.27 -1.20 -26.07
C ALA A 579 -55.12 -2.14 -26.47
N ASN A 580 -54.42 -2.72 -25.50
CA ASN A 580 -53.34 -3.66 -25.70
C ASN A 580 -53.89 -4.98 -26.25
N THR A 581 -53.17 -5.56 -27.21
CA THR A 581 -53.52 -6.83 -27.85
C THR A 581 -52.37 -7.83 -27.86
N THR A 582 -51.20 -7.45 -27.31
CA THR A 582 -50.04 -8.33 -27.21
C THR A 582 -50.06 -9.12 -25.91
N VAL A 583 -49.72 -10.40 -26.00
CA VAL A 583 -49.46 -11.29 -24.86
C VAL A 583 -47.96 -11.25 -24.60
N GLU A 584 -47.54 -11.07 -23.35
CA GLU A 584 -46.11 -10.99 -22.97
C GLU A 584 -45.31 -10.03 -23.88
N GLY A 585 -45.73 -8.76 -23.95
CA GLY A 585 -45.19 -7.80 -24.92
C GLY A 585 -45.20 -6.35 -24.46
N VAL A 586 -44.38 -5.55 -25.12
CA VAL A 586 -44.22 -4.10 -24.87
C VAL A 586 -45.10 -3.29 -25.84
N SER A 587 -45.74 -2.24 -25.34
CA SER A 587 -46.50 -1.28 -26.15
C SER A 587 -46.12 0.15 -25.79
N PHE A 588 -46.18 1.05 -26.78
CA PHE A 588 -45.83 2.46 -26.61
C PHE A 588 -46.98 3.38 -26.99
N ALA A 589 -47.08 4.53 -26.32
CA ALA A 589 -47.96 5.63 -26.70
C ALA A 589 -47.35 6.99 -26.35
N VAL A 590 -47.42 7.95 -27.27
CA VAL A 590 -47.07 9.35 -27.00
C VAL A 590 -48.29 10.09 -26.47
N PHE A 591 -48.12 10.81 -25.37
CA PHE A 591 -49.14 11.68 -24.80
C PHE A 591 -48.51 12.92 -24.16
N ASN A 592 -49.05 14.09 -24.50
CA ASN A 592 -48.68 15.37 -23.91
C ASN A 592 -47.17 15.68 -23.84
N GLY A 593 -46.40 15.21 -24.83
CA GLY A 593 -44.95 15.46 -24.91
C GLY A 593 -44.06 14.36 -24.33
N ASN A 594 -44.64 13.30 -23.76
CA ASN A 594 -43.92 12.14 -23.21
C ASN A 594 -44.30 10.86 -23.96
N THR A 595 -43.46 9.84 -23.88
CA THR A 595 -43.79 8.48 -24.32
C THR A 595 -44.05 7.62 -23.09
N TYR A 596 -45.13 6.85 -23.12
CA TYR A 596 -45.47 5.87 -22.11
C TYR A 596 -45.24 4.47 -22.65
N VAL A 597 -44.70 3.60 -21.80
CA VAL A 597 -44.39 2.20 -22.08
C VAL A 597 -45.26 1.35 -21.17
N TYR A 598 -45.95 0.37 -21.74
CA TYR A 598 -46.63 -0.66 -20.98
C TYR A 598 -46.10 -2.02 -21.37
N VAL A 599 -45.70 -2.81 -20.38
CA VAL A 599 -45.20 -4.18 -20.55
C VAL A 599 -46.22 -5.14 -19.95
N GLU A 600 -46.86 -5.91 -20.82
CA GLU A 600 -47.65 -7.05 -20.40
C GLU A 600 -46.69 -8.19 -20.04
N THR A 601 -46.75 -8.67 -18.80
CA THR A 601 -45.86 -9.75 -18.31
C THR A 601 -46.58 -11.08 -18.17
N THR A 602 -47.90 -11.13 -18.41
CA THR A 602 -48.72 -12.33 -18.23
C THR A 602 -49.07 -13.02 -19.55
N ALA A 603 -49.06 -14.35 -19.53
CA ALA A 603 -49.44 -15.21 -20.66
C ALA A 603 -50.96 -15.23 -20.95
N ASP A 604 -51.80 -14.49 -20.19
CA ASP A 604 -53.25 -14.55 -20.34
C ASP A 604 -53.75 -13.57 -21.41
N ALA A 605 -54.07 -14.10 -22.58
CA ALA A 605 -54.55 -13.35 -23.75
C ALA A 605 -55.93 -12.69 -23.58
N LEU A 606 -56.63 -12.89 -22.46
CA LEU A 606 -58.02 -12.47 -22.30
C LEU A 606 -58.27 -11.50 -21.12
N THR A 607 -57.28 -11.26 -20.26
CA THR A 607 -57.38 -10.27 -19.17
C THR A 607 -56.08 -9.53 -18.92
N HIS A 608 -55.93 -8.36 -19.55
CA HIS A 608 -54.88 -7.40 -19.21
C HIS A 608 -55.26 -6.70 -17.90
N VAL A 609 -54.39 -6.77 -16.89
CA VAL A 609 -54.61 -6.16 -15.57
C VAL A 609 -53.45 -5.22 -15.28
N GLU A 610 -53.76 -3.95 -14.99
CA GLU A 610 -52.77 -2.91 -14.68
C GLU A 610 -51.80 -3.33 -13.57
N ALA A 611 -52.30 -4.01 -12.53
CA ALA A 611 -51.50 -4.45 -11.38
C ALA A 611 -50.47 -5.55 -11.69
N ASN A 612 -50.44 -6.10 -12.90
CA ASN A 612 -49.53 -7.18 -13.29
C ASN A 612 -48.53 -6.75 -14.38
N GLY A 613 -48.55 -5.50 -14.81
CA GLY A 613 -47.67 -4.98 -15.87
C GLY A 613 -46.71 -3.91 -15.37
N ILE A 614 -45.64 -3.68 -16.13
CA ILE A 614 -44.67 -2.61 -15.87
C ILE A 614 -45.12 -1.37 -16.64
N PHE A 615 -45.16 -0.21 -15.98
CA PHE A 615 -45.55 1.05 -16.60
C PHE A 615 -44.45 2.10 -16.43
N ILE A 616 -44.02 2.70 -17.54
CA ILE A 616 -42.86 3.60 -17.58
C ILE A 616 -43.22 4.86 -18.36
N GLN A 617 -42.78 6.02 -17.88
CA GLN A 617 -42.80 7.28 -18.59
C GLN A 617 -41.39 7.65 -19.05
N LEU A 618 -41.24 7.90 -20.35
CA LEU A 618 -40.06 8.52 -20.96
C LEU A 618 -40.35 10.01 -21.17
N THR A 619 -39.74 10.86 -20.37
CA THR A 619 -40.00 12.30 -20.36
C THR A 619 -39.44 12.97 -21.60
N GLY A 620 -40.24 13.81 -22.27
CA GLY A 620 -39.80 14.58 -23.44
C GLY A 620 -39.60 13.77 -24.74
N VAL A 621 -39.75 12.45 -24.69
CA VAL A 621 -39.66 11.58 -25.86
C VAL A 621 -40.97 11.65 -26.65
N THR A 622 -40.92 12.22 -27.85
CA THR A 622 -42.11 12.43 -28.71
C THR A 622 -42.12 11.59 -29.97
N THR A 623 -40.98 10.99 -30.32
CA THR A 623 -40.88 9.96 -31.36
C THR A 623 -40.86 8.61 -30.68
N LEU A 624 -41.79 7.72 -31.07
CA LEU A 624 -41.88 6.41 -30.46
C LEU A 624 -40.56 5.63 -30.62
N PRO A 625 -40.03 5.02 -29.56
CA PRO A 625 -38.87 4.13 -29.63
C PRO A 625 -39.06 2.99 -30.63
N LEU A 626 -37.96 2.55 -31.23
CA LEU A 626 -37.92 1.43 -32.17
C LEU A 626 -37.56 0.14 -31.44
N PHE A 627 -38.44 -0.85 -31.50
CA PHE A 627 -38.22 -2.16 -30.86
C PHE A 627 -36.89 -2.84 -31.24
N ALA A 628 -36.41 -2.65 -32.47
CA ALA A 628 -35.19 -3.31 -32.95
C ALA A 628 -33.89 -2.69 -32.40
N THR A 629 -33.92 -1.44 -31.92
CA THR A 629 -32.71 -0.71 -31.48
C THR A 629 -32.77 -0.29 -30.03
N ASP A 630 -33.97 -0.05 -29.51
CA ASP A 630 -34.19 0.60 -28.22
C ASP A 630 -34.75 -0.38 -27.16
N VAL A 631 -35.10 -1.60 -27.56
CA VAL A 631 -35.62 -2.65 -26.67
C VAL A 631 -34.76 -3.89 -26.79
N ILE A 632 -34.32 -4.43 -25.66
CA ILE A 632 -33.56 -5.68 -25.57
C ILE A 632 -34.18 -6.61 -24.52
N ALA A 633 -33.94 -7.91 -24.69
CA ALA A 633 -34.34 -8.96 -23.75
C ALA A 633 -33.24 -9.27 -22.74
#